data_AF-A0AAU9N671-F1
#
_entry.id   AF-A0AAU9N671-F1
#
_cell.length_a   1.000
_cell.length_b   1.000
_cell.length_c   1.000
_cell.angle_alpha   90.00
_cell.angle_beta   90.00
_cell.angle_gamma   90.00
#
_symmetry.space_group_name_H-M   'P 1'
#
loop_
_entity.id
_entity.type
_entity.pdbx_description
1 polymer ?
#
loop_
_entity_poly.entity_id
_entity_poly.type
_entity_poly.pdbx_seq_one_letter_code
_entity_poly.pdbx_strand_id
1 'polypeptide(L)'
;MQILVIVVSGETGCGKTTQLPQYILESEIEAARGAVCSIICTQPRRISAMSVAERVAAERGEKLGDSVGYKVRLEGIKGRDTRLLFCTTGILLRRLLLDRSLQGVTHVIVDEIHERGMNEDFLLIVLKELLPRRPELKLILMSATLNAELFSSYFGGAPMMHIPGFTYPVRSYFLENILEMTGYRLSTYNQIDNYGQEKSWKMQKQTLRKRKTQIASAAEDALGAADLRELNPWTRDSLSCWNPDSIGFNLIENVVCHICKKERPGAILVFMTGWDDINSKISK
;
A
#
# COMPACT_ATOMS: atom_id res chain seq x y z
N MET A 1 29.95 18.58 -6.65
CA MET A 1 28.75 18.23 -7.42
C MET A 1 27.69 17.77 -6.45
N GLN A 2 26.57 18.48 -6.35
CA GLN A 2 25.47 18.09 -5.48
C GLN A 2 24.69 16.96 -6.16
N ILE A 3 24.88 15.73 -5.67
CA ILE A 3 23.97 14.62 -5.99
C ILE A 3 22.63 14.98 -5.34
N LEU A 4 21.60 15.19 -6.14
CA LEU A 4 20.31 15.70 -5.67
C LEU A 4 19.36 14.52 -5.40
N VAL A 5 19.54 13.90 -4.24
CA VAL A 5 18.59 12.96 -3.65
C VAL A 5 17.78 13.71 -2.59
N ILE A 6 16.47 13.53 -2.59
CA ILE A 6 15.60 14.02 -1.52
C ILE A 6 14.66 12.90 -1.07
N VAL A 7 14.45 12.81 0.24
CA VAL A 7 13.44 11.92 0.83
C VAL A 7 12.24 12.76 1.22
N VAL A 8 11.07 12.40 0.71
CA VAL A 8 9.81 13.06 1.03
C VAL A 8 8.93 12.10 1.82
N SER A 9 8.64 12.47 3.06
CA SER A 9 7.73 11.73 3.95
C SER A 9 6.39 12.45 4.06
N GLY A 10 5.34 11.71 4.36
CA GLY A 10 4.02 12.27 4.65
C GLY A 10 2.98 11.17 4.69
N GLU A 11 1.88 11.34 5.41
CA GLU A 11 0.90 10.26 5.60
C GLU A 11 0.25 9.80 4.29
N THR A 12 -0.40 8.63 4.31
CA THR A 12 -1.25 8.20 3.19
C THR A 12 -2.34 9.25 2.97
N GLY A 13 -2.62 9.58 1.71
CA GLY A 13 -3.62 10.60 1.36
C GLY A 13 -3.12 12.06 1.37
N CYS A 14 -1.87 12.36 1.76
CA CYS A 14 -1.34 13.73 1.67
C CYS A 14 -0.98 14.20 0.24
N GLY A 15 -1.19 13.36 -0.77
CA GLY A 15 -1.05 13.72 -2.18
C GLY A 15 0.35 13.52 -2.80
N LYS A 16 1.32 12.92 -2.09
CA LYS A 16 2.70 12.67 -2.61
C LYS A 16 2.70 12.11 -4.04
N THR A 17 2.04 10.97 -4.21
CA THR A 17 2.02 10.18 -5.45
C THR A 17 1.43 10.91 -6.65
N THR A 18 0.38 11.71 -6.45
CA THR A 18 -0.31 12.41 -7.54
C THR A 18 0.25 13.81 -7.77
N GLN A 19 0.67 14.53 -6.72
CA GLN A 19 1.00 15.96 -6.82
C GLN A 19 2.49 16.23 -7.03
N LEU A 20 3.40 15.52 -6.34
CA LEU A 20 4.84 15.81 -6.45
C LEU A 20 5.37 15.69 -7.89
N PRO A 21 5.02 14.66 -8.67
CA PRO A 21 5.47 14.58 -10.06
C PRO A 21 4.91 15.72 -10.92
N GLN A 22 3.69 16.19 -10.64
CA GLN A 22 3.07 17.32 -11.35
C GLN A 22 3.78 18.63 -11.05
N TYR A 23 4.04 18.92 -9.77
CA TYR A 23 4.75 20.14 -9.36
C TYR A 23 6.15 20.22 -10.00
N ILE A 24 6.87 19.09 -10.08
CA ILE A 24 8.16 19.03 -10.77
C ILE A 24 7.99 19.33 -12.26
N LEU A 25 7.02 18.72 -12.92
CA LEU A 25 6.77 18.92 -14.35
C LEU A 25 6.39 20.38 -14.65
N GLU A 26 5.49 20.96 -13.86
CA GLU A 26 5.04 22.35 -13.99
C GLU A 26 6.17 23.34 -13.77
N SER A 27 6.97 23.15 -12.71
CA SER A 27 8.14 23.99 -12.46
C SER A 27 9.16 23.93 -13.61
N GLU A 28 9.38 22.76 -14.20
CA GLU A 28 10.26 22.63 -15.37
C GLU A 28 9.65 23.26 -16.63
N ILE A 29 8.32 23.24 -16.80
CA ILE A 29 7.62 23.95 -17.89
C ILE A 29 7.76 25.46 -17.72
N GLU A 30 7.47 25.99 -16.54
CA GLU A 30 7.61 27.43 -16.21
C GLU A 30 9.04 27.92 -16.40
N ALA A 31 10.02 27.07 -16.11
CA ALA A 31 11.43 27.37 -16.33
C ALA A 31 11.91 27.12 -17.78
N ALA A 32 11.00 26.97 -18.74
CA ALA A 32 11.25 26.71 -20.16
C ALA A 32 12.08 25.44 -20.46
N ARG A 33 12.05 24.46 -19.55
CA ARG A 33 12.70 23.14 -19.67
C ARG A 33 11.72 21.97 -19.82
N GLY A 34 10.42 22.24 -19.94
CA GLY A 34 9.38 21.21 -20.10
C GLY A 34 9.65 20.24 -21.27
N ALA A 35 10.22 20.73 -22.37
CA ALA A 35 10.54 19.90 -23.55
C ALA A 35 11.70 18.91 -23.32
N VAL A 36 12.57 19.15 -22.33
CA VAL A 36 13.65 18.23 -21.94
C VAL A 36 13.32 17.44 -20.67
N CYS A 37 12.30 17.86 -19.92
CA CYS A 37 11.84 17.17 -18.73
C CYS A 37 11.31 15.77 -19.06
N SER A 38 11.68 14.79 -18.24
CA SER A 38 11.31 13.39 -18.39
C SER A 38 11.38 12.74 -17.00
N ILE A 39 10.21 12.46 -16.43
CA ILE A 39 10.00 11.98 -15.08
C ILE A 39 9.52 10.53 -15.18
N ILE A 40 10.18 9.64 -14.44
CA ILE A 40 9.69 8.28 -14.22
C ILE A 40 9.30 8.16 -12.75
N CYS A 41 8.05 7.80 -12.47
CA CYS A 41 7.59 7.50 -11.12
C CYS A 41 7.28 6.01 -10.99
N THR A 42 7.99 5.29 -10.13
CA THR A 42 7.72 3.87 -9.91
C THR A 42 6.58 3.66 -8.93
N GLN A 43 5.85 2.57 -9.11
CA GLN A 43 4.79 2.10 -8.23
C GLN A 43 5.01 0.60 -7.95
N PRO A 44 4.73 0.11 -6.73
CA PRO A 44 4.96 -1.30 -6.38
C PRO A 44 3.98 -2.24 -7.12
N ARG A 45 2.77 -1.76 -7.41
CA ARG A 45 1.68 -2.55 -8.00
C ARG A 45 1.27 -2.01 -9.37
N ARG A 46 0.87 -2.93 -10.27
CA ARG A 46 0.38 -2.59 -11.62
C ARG A 46 -0.84 -1.67 -11.57
N ILE A 47 -1.81 -2.01 -10.72
CA ILE A 47 -3.06 -1.23 -10.59
C ILE A 47 -2.76 0.19 -10.13
N SER A 48 -1.80 0.39 -9.22
CA SER A 48 -1.37 1.72 -8.76
C SER A 48 -0.74 2.54 -9.89
N ALA A 49 0.15 1.94 -10.70
CA ALA A 49 0.75 2.64 -11.84
C ALA A 49 -0.30 3.11 -12.86
N MET A 50 -1.33 2.30 -13.10
CA MET A 50 -2.42 2.60 -14.04
C MET A 50 -3.36 3.67 -13.47
N SER A 51 -3.91 3.44 -12.28
CA SER A 51 -4.92 4.33 -11.69
C SER A 51 -4.36 5.70 -11.32
N VAL A 52 -3.10 5.79 -10.88
CA VAL A 52 -2.44 7.06 -10.61
C VAL A 52 -2.23 7.84 -11.91
N ALA A 53 -1.78 7.19 -12.99
CA ALA A 53 -1.59 7.86 -14.26
C ALA A 53 -2.91 8.39 -14.83
N GLU A 54 -3.98 7.59 -14.77
CA GLU A 54 -5.34 8.01 -15.15
C GLU A 54 -5.81 9.19 -14.32
N ARG A 55 -5.64 9.12 -12.99
CA ARG A 55 -6.03 10.20 -12.08
C ARG A 55 -5.28 11.49 -12.38
N VAL A 56 -3.96 11.42 -12.57
CA VAL A 56 -3.11 12.58 -12.84
C VAL A 56 -3.43 13.18 -14.22
N ALA A 57 -3.64 12.37 -15.25
CA ALA A 57 -4.09 12.87 -16.56
C ALA A 57 -5.45 13.60 -16.45
N ALA A 58 -6.40 13.04 -15.68
CA ALA A 58 -7.70 13.65 -15.46
C ALA A 58 -7.60 14.99 -14.67
N GLU A 59 -6.75 15.07 -13.64
CA GLU A 59 -6.49 16.31 -12.90
C GLU A 59 -5.92 17.41 -13.79
N ARG A 60 -5.13 17.04 -14.81
CA ARG A 60 -4.57 17.96 -15.81
C ARG A 60 -5.52 18.29 -16.96
N GLY A 61 -6.72 17.69 -16.99
CA GLY A 61 -7.70 17.88 -18.06
C GLY A 61 -7.24 17.34 -19.43
N GLU A 62 -6.34 16.36 -19.45
CA GLU A 62 -5.78 15.78 -20.68
C GLU A 62 -6.15 14.31 -20.86
N LYS A 63 -5.87 13.76 -22.05
CA LYS A 63 -6.02 12.32 -22.26
C LYS A 63 -4.77 11.60 -21.80
N LEU A 64 -4.97 10.41 -21.23
CA LEU A 64 -3.86 9.54 -20.91
C LEU A 64 -3.07 9.21 -22.18
N GLY A 65 -1.75 9.39 -22.12
CA GLY A 65 -0.84 9.28 -23.26
C GLY A 65 -0.38 10.63 -23.82
N ASP A 66 -0.99 11.74 -23.41
CA ASP A 66 -0.52 13.09 -23.75
C ASP A 66 0.74 13.42 -22.92
N SER A 67 0.67 14.28 -21.90
CA SER A 67 1.83 14.58 -21.05
C SER A 67 2.07 13.52 -19.97
N VAL A 68 1.04 12.77 -19.57
CA VAL A 68 1.07 11.70 -18.57
C VAL A 68 0.79 10.34 -19.21
N GLY A 69 1.50 9.31 -18.78
CA GLY A 69 1.28 7.94 -19.24
C GLY A 69 1.69 6.89 -18.21
N TYR A 70 1.47 5.62 -18.56
CA TYR A 70 1.95 4.50 -17.73
C TYR A 70 2.60 3.38 -18.54
N LYS A 71 3.45 2.60 -17.87
CA LYS A 71 3.97 1.34 -18.41
C LYS A 71 4.01 0.24 -17.35
N VAL A 72 3.34 -0.86 -17.63
CA VAL A 72 3.40 -2.10 -16.83
C VAL A 72 3.81 -3.27 -17.72
N ARG A 73 3.91 -4.48 -17.16
CA ARG A 73 4.24 -5.67 -17.94
C ARG A 73 3.13 -5.92 -18.97
N LEU A 74 3.51 -6.10 -20.24
CA LEU A 74 2.65 -6.37 -21.41
C LEU A 74 1.72 -5.23 -21.85
N GLU A 75 1.64 -4.13 -21.11
CA GLU A 75 0.63 -3.09 -21.34
C GLU A 75 1.21 -1.71 -21.03
N GLY A 76 0.69 -0.65 -21.66
CA GLY A 76 1.04 0.72 -21.32
C GLY A 76 0.59 1.72 -22.37
N ILE A 77 0.38 2.94 -21.92
CA ILE A 77 -0.03 4.08 -22.74
C ILE A 77 1.05 5.16 -22.58
N LYS A 78 1.72 5.49 -23.69
CA LYS A 78 2.76 6.53 -23.75
C LYS A 78 2.78 7.11 -25.16
N GLY A 79 2.52 8.42 -25.29
CA GLY A 79 2.66 9.16 -26.53
C GLY A 79 4.06 9.76 -26.72
N ARG A 80 4.20 10.54 -27.79
CA ARG A 80 5.45 11.26 -28.10
C ARG A 80 5.77 12.33 -27.07
N ASP A 81 4.73 12.99 -26.55
CA ASP A 81 4.85 14.13 -25.65
C ASP A 81 4.77 13.75 -24.17
N THR A 82 4.67 12.45 -23.85
CA THR A 82 4.61 11.97 -22.46
C THR A 82 5.90 12.28 -21.73
N ARG A 83 5.80 13.17 -20.74
CA ARG A 83 6.91 13.62 -19.88
C ARG A 83 6.84 13.03 -18.49
N LEU A 84 5.67 12.63 -18.03
CA LEU A 84 5.47 11.93 -16.76
C LEU A 84 5.02 10.50 -17.01
N LEU A 85 5.89 9.52 -16.75
CA LEU A 85 5.60 8.10 -16.91
C LEU A 85 5.53 7.40 -15.55
N PHE A 86 4.34 6.93 -15.20
CA PHE A 86 4.18 6.00 -14.08
C PHE A 86 4.50 4.57 -14.53
N CYS A 87 5.26 3.80 -13.76
CA CYS A 87 5.55 2.42 -14.13
C CYS A 87 5.73 1.52 -12.93
N THR A 88 5.68 0.21 -13.12
CA THR A 88 6.08 -0.68 -12.02
C THR A 88 7.59 -0.67 -11.84
N THR A 89 8.07 -0.90 -10.61
CA THR A 89 9.50 -1.04 -10.28
C THR A 89 10.22 -2.00 -11.24
N GLY A 90 9.61 -3.14 -11.54
CA GLY A 90 10.15 -4.12 -12.49
C GLY A 90 10.31 -3.62 -13.93
N ILE A 91 9.49 -2.67 -14.39
CA ILE A 91 9.65 -2.04 -15.71
C ILE A 91 10.88 -1.13 -15.73
N LEU A 92 11.10 -0.34 -14.69
CA LEU A 92 12.29 0.51 -14.60
C LEU A 92 13.56 -0.33 -14.47
N LEU A 93 13.56 -1.38 -13.65
CA LEU A 93 14.68 -2.34 -13.55
C LEU A 93 15.01 -2.96 -14.91
N ARG A 94 13.99 -3.42 -15.67
CA ARG A 94 14.21 -3.94 -17.02
C ARG A 94 14.78 -2.89 -17.97
N ARG A 95 14.36 -1.63 -17.86
CA ARG A 95 14.94 -0.53 -18.65
C ARG A 95 16.41 -0.31 -18.30
N LEU A 96 16.77 -0.33 -17.02
CA LEU A 96 18.15 -0.19 -16.53
C LEU A 96 19.09 -1.30 -17.02
N LEU A 97 18.57 -2.50 -17.33
CA LEU A 97 19.36 -3.56 -17.95
C LEU A 97 19.78 -3.22 -19.38
N LEU A 98 18.94 -2.50 -20.14
CA LEU A 98 19.18 -2.13 -21.53
C LEU A 98 19.89 -0.77 -21.64
N ASP A 99 19.47 0.21 -20.84
CA ASP A 99 20.02 1.55 -20.75
C ASP A 99 20.47 1.81 -19.31
N ARG A 100 21.73 1.48 -19.04
CA ARG A 100 22.34 1.61 -17.71
C ARG A 100 22.47 3.07 -17.25
N SER A 101 22.36 4.03 -18.15
CA SER A 101 22.50 5.46 -17.86
C SER A 101 21.17 6.20 -17.70
N LEU A 102 20.04 5.55 -18.02
CA LEU A 102 18.73 6.20 -18.16
C LEU A 102 18.79 7.48 -19.00
N GLN A 103 19.36 7.39 -20.21
CA GLN A 103 19.50 8.55 -21.08
C GLN A 103 18.15 9.21 -21.35
N GLY A 104 18.14 10.54 -21.30
CA GLY A 104 16.95 11.37 -21.49
C GLY A 104 15.94 11.32 -20.34
N VAL A 105 16.25 10.67 -19.20
CA VAL A 105 15.47 10.79 -17.96
C VAL A 105 16.11 11.86 -17.08
N THR A 106 15.31 12.82 -16.62
CA THR A 106 15.79 13.92 -15.77
C THR A 106 15.49 13.68 -14.30
N HIS A 107 14.36 13.02 -14.00
CA HIS A 107 13.94 12.72 -12.63
C HIS A 107 13.49 11.26 -12.52
N VAL A 108 13.91 10.60 -11.45
CA VAL A 108 13.36 9.31 -11.02
C VAL A 108 12.71 9.52 -9.67
N ILE A 109 11.47 9.08 -9.55
CA ILE A 109 10.71 9.09 -8.31
C ILE A 109 10.46 7.62 -7.93
N VAL A 110 10.90 7.22 -6.76
CA VAL A 110 10.59 5.90 -6.21
C VAL A 110 9.53 6.08 -5.14
N ASP A 111 8.30 5.70 -5.46
CA ASP A 111 7.17 5.78 -4.54
C ASP A 111 7.07 4.56 -3.64
N GLU A 112 6.35 4.70 -2.52
CA GLU A 112 5.98 3.61 -1.62
C GLU A 112 7.20 2.81 -1.09
N ILE A 113 8.35 3.45 -0.90
CA ILE A 113 9.60 2.78 -0.47
C ILE A 113 9.48 2.08 0.89
N HIS A 114 8.47 2.47 1.67
CA HIS A 114 8.15 1.89 2.97
C HIS A 114 7.55 0.48 2.89
N GLU A 115 7.05 0.04 1.73
CA GLU A 115 6.59 -1.35 1.55
C GLU A 115 7.75 -2.36 1.57
N ARG A 116 9.01 -1.90 1.44
CA ARG A 116 10.24 -2.73 1.53
C ARG A 116 10.19 -3.99 0.66
N GLY A 117 9.59 -3.88 -0.53
CA GLY A 117 9.59 -4.96 -1.49
C GLY A 117 10.99 -5.24 -2.03
N MET A 118 11.24 -6.50 -2.40
CA MET A 118 12.56 -6.94 -2.89
C MET A 118 13.01 -6.16 -4.13
N ASN A 119 12.08 -5.82 -5.04
CA ASN A 119 12.41 -5.08 -6.25
C ASN A 119 12.71 -3.61 -5.96
N GLU A 120 12.00 -3.02 -4.99
CA GLU A 120 12.15 -1.65 -4.55
C GLU A 120 13.53 -1.48 -3.90
N ASP A 121 13.88 -2.34 -2.94
CA ASP A 121 15.20 -2.34 -2.29
C ASP A 121 16.32 -2.57 -3.34
N PHE A 122 16.11 -3.48 -4.31
CA PHE A 122 17.09 -3.70 -5.38
C PHE A 122 17.23 -2.49 -6.33
N LEU A 123 16.12 -1.83 -6.66
CA LEU A 123 16.15 -0.60 -7.47
C LEU A 123 16.94 0.50 -6.76
N LEU A 124 16.79 0.66 -5.44
CA LEU A 124 17.56 1.65 -4.68
C LEU A 124 19.07 1.39 -4.73
N ILE A 125 19.49 0.12 -4.69
CA ILE A 125 20.90 -0.25 -4.87
C ILE A 125 21.40 0.19 -6.25
N VAL A 126 20.67 -0.15 -7.31
CA VAL A 126 21.05 0.20 -8.69
C VAL A 126 21.09 1.71 -8.90
N LEU A 127 20.11 2.45 -8.37
CA LEU A 127 20.08 3.91 -8.48
C LEU A 127 21.21 4.57 -7.70
N LYS A 128 21.55 4.07 -6.50
CA LYS A 128 22.68 4.56 -5.71
C LYS A 128 24.01 4.41 -6.45
N GLU A 129 24.20 3.33 -7.21
CA GLU A 129 25.38 3.16 -8.07
C GLU A 129 25.35 4.02 -9.35
N LEU A 130 24.15 4.39 -9.82
CA LEU A 130 23.97 5.22 -11.02
C LEU A 130 24.26 6.70 -10.75
N LEU A 131 23.82 7.23 -9.62
CA LEU A 131 23.90 8.66 -9.31
C LEU A 131 25.31 9.27 -9.46
N PRO A 132 26.41 8.64 -9.01
CA PRO A 132 27.76 9.18 -9.24
C PRO A 132 28.15 9.30 -10.73
N ARG A 133 27.55 8.47 -11.60
CA ARG A 133 27.79 8.47 -13.06
C ARG A 133 26.82 9.40 -13.80
N ARG A 134 25.71 9.78 -13.17
CA ARG A 134 24.63 10.63 -13.68
C ARG A 134 24.31 11.75 -12.69
N PRO A 135 25.26 12.67 -12.45
CA PRO A 135 25.13 13.69 -11.40
C PRO A 135 23.99 14.69 -11.60
N GLU A 136 23.49 14.83 -12.83
CA GLU A 136 22.33 15.66 -13.16
C GLU A 136 20.98 14.94 -12.96
N LEU A 137 20.99 13.61 -12.77
CA LEU A 137 19.79 12.84 -12.49
C LEU A 137 19.31 13.16 -11.06
N LYS A 138 18.08 13.63 -10.94
CA LYS A 138 17.46 13.93 -9.65
C LYS A 138 16.67 12.72 -9.16
N LEU A 139 16.90 12.30 -7.92
CA LEU A 139 16.19 11.17 -7.30
C LEU A 139 15.31 11.65 -6.16
N ILE A 140 14.03 11.30 -6.22
CA ILE A 140 13.04 11.58 -5.19
C ILE A 140 12.56 10.26 -4.60
N LEU A 141 12.63 10.11 -3.29
CA LEU A 141 12.19 8.93 -2.58
C LEU A 141 10.95 9.29 -1.76
N MET A 142 9.81 8.63 -1.99
CA MET A 142 8.56 8.94 -1.29
C MET A 142 8.19 7.83 -0.32
N SER A 143 7.95 8.20 0.94
CA SER A 143 7.57 7.28 2.03
C SER A 143 6.30 7.75 2.72
N ALA A 144 5.38 6.83 3.03
CA ALA A 144 4.20 7.14 3.83
C ALA A 144 4.46 7.10 5.34
N THR A 145 5.59 6.52 5.78
CA THR A 145 5.87 6.23 7.18
C THR A 145 7.10 6.99 7.70
N LEU A 146 7.20 7.06 9.03
CA LEU A 146 8.27 7.70 9.82
C LEU A 146 9.66 7.06 9.68
N ASN A 147 9.89 6.13 8.74
CA ASN A 147 11.21 5.52 8.55
C ASN A 147 12.04 6.24 7.46
N ALA A 148 11.85 7.55 7.32
CA ALA A 148 12.50 8.36 6.29
C ALA A 148 14.01 8.51 6.56
N GLU A 149 14.40 8.51 7.83
CA GLU A 149 15.77 8.61 8.32
C GLU A 149 16.64 7.46 7.80
N LEU A 150 16.09 6.25 7.73
CA LEU A 150 16.79 5.09 7.19
C LEU A 150 17.23 5.32 5.74
N PHE A 151 16.32 5.84 4.90
CA PHE A 151 16.60 6.13 3.50
C PHE A 151 17.53 7.32 3.33
N SER A 152 17.35 8.38 4.14
CA SER A 152 18.27 9.52 4.17
C SER A 152 19.69 9.08 4.48
N SER A 153 19.88 8.30 5.55
CA SER A 153 21.16 7.72 5.95
C SER A 153 21.76 6.84 4.84
N TYR A 154 20.95 5.97 4.24
CA TYR A 154 21.39 5.11 3.14
C TYR A 154 21.90 5.91 1.93
N PHE A 155 21.33 7.08 1.64
CA PHE A 155 21.77 8.00 0.57
C PHE A 155 22.74 9.10 1.07
N GLY A 156 23.44 8.87 2.19
CA GLY A 156 24.51 9.74 2.65
C GLY A 156 24.05 11.02 3.35
N GLY A 157 22.92 10.95 4.07
CA GLY A 157 22.32 12.11 4.73
C GLY A 157 21.51 12.99 3.78
N ALA A 158 20.84 12.37 2.80
CA ALA A 158 20.00 13.10 1.84
C ALA A 158 18.96 13.97 2.56
N PRO A 159 18.71 15.22 2.11
CA PRO A 159 17.70 16.09 2.69
C PRO A 159 16.35 15.40 2.81
N MET A 160 15.65 15.66 3.91
CA MET A 160 14.31 15.14 4.18
C MET A 160 13.31 16.29 4.21
N MET A 161 12.14 16.05 3.61
CA MET A 161 10.99 16.94 3.66
C MET A 161 9.78 16.18 4.17
N HIS A 162 9.07 16.76 5.13
CA HIS A 162 7.83 16.19 5.65
C HIS A 162 6.62 16.98 5.14
N ILE A 163 5.67 16.29 4.51
CA ILE A 163 4.39 16.84 4.09
C ILE A 163 3.34 16.46 5.14
N PRO A 164 2.73 17.44 5.82
CA PRO A 164 1.70 17.15 6.81
C PRO A 164 0.49 16.49 6.15
N GLY A 165 -0.03 15.44 6.80
CA GLY A 165 -1.29 14.81 6.42
C GLY A 165 -2.49 15.57 6.97
N PHE A 166 -3.58 15.58 6.22
CA PHE A 166 -4.89 15.93 6.75
C PHE A 166 -5.73 14.67 6.77
N THR A 167 -5.72 13.97 7.90
CA THR A 167 -6.66 12.87 8.15
C THR A 167 -7.83 13.40 8.98
N TYR A 168 -9.03 12.93 8.67
CA TYR A 168 -10.17 13.10 9.56
C TYR A 168 -10.00 12.16 10.75
N PRO A 169 -10.48 12.52 11.95
CA PRO A 169 -10.36 11.65 13.12
C PRO A 169 -11.07 10.31 12.85
N VAL A 170 -10.30 9.23 12.90
CA VAL A 170 -10.80 7.86 12.74
C VAL A 170 -10.97 7.22 14.12
N ARG A 171 -12.17 6.71 14.41
CA ARG A 171 -12.43 5.93 15.63
C ARG A 171 -12.06 4.47 15.37
N SER A 172 -11.24 3.91 16.25
CA SER A 172 -10.85 2.50 16.20
C SER A 172 -11.70 1.68 17.17
N TYR A 173 -12.16 0.52 16.71
CA TYR A 173 -12.89 -0.45 17.52
C TYR A 173 -12.15 -1.79 17.45
N PHE A 174 -11.90 -2.40 18.61
CA PHE A 174 -11.34 -3.73 18.73
C PHE A 174 -12.44 -4.78 18.82
N LEU A 175 -12.07 -6.07 18.79
CA LEU A 175 -13.01 -7.18 18.70
C LEU A 175 -14.07 -7.13 19.80
N GLU A 176 -13.65 -6.86 21.03
CA GLU A 176 -14.53 -6.69 22.19
C GLU A 176 -15.57 -5.60 21.99
N ASN A 177 -15.18 -4.45 21.41
CA ASN A 177 -16.12 -3.36 21.14
C ASN A 177 -17.10 -3.75 20.05
N ILE A 178 -16.62 -4.45 19.01
CA ILE A 178 -17.47 -4.92 17.91
C ILE A 178 -18.51 -5.92 18.40
N LEU A 179 -18.12 -6.89 19.23
CA LEU A 179 -19.05 -7.86 19.82
C LEU A 179 -20.11 -7.15 20.66
N GLU A 180 -19.69 -6.23 21.52
CA GLU A 180 -20.56 -5.41 22.38
C GLU A 180 -21.58 -4.60 21.56
N MET A 181 -21.12 -3.86 20.54
CA MET A 181 -21.95 -2.98 19.70
C MET A 181 -22.93 -3.75 18.81
N THR A 182 -22.48 -4.88 18.27
CA THR A 182 -23.31 -5.68 17.35
C THR A 182 -24.25 -6.64 18.08
N GLY A 183 -23.93 -7.00 19.32
CA GLY A 183 -24.59 -8.08 20.04
C GLY A 183 -24.24 -9.47 19.50
N TYR A 184 -23.26 -9.58 18.60
CA TYR A 184 -22.88 -10.84 17.99
C TYR A 184 -22.22 -11.77 19.02
N ARG A 185 -22.73 -12.99 19.13
CA ARG A 185 -22.20 -14.00 20.07
C ARG A 185 -21.30 -14.97 19.34
N LEU A 186 -20.02 -14.97 19.68
CA LEU A 186 -19.09 -15.98 19.18
C LEU A 186 -19.32 -17.30 19.91
N SER A 187 -19.33 -18.39 19.14
CA SER A 187 -19.30 -19.75 19.66
C SER A 187 -18.23 -20.54 18.91
N THR A 188 -17.80 -21.65 19.47
CA THR A 188 -16.82 -22.54 18.82
C THR A 188 -17.28 -23.05 17.45
N TYR A 189 -18.59 -23.03 17.17
CA TYR A 189 -19.16 -23.55 15.93
C TYR A 189 -19.40 -22.46 14.86
N ASN A 190 -19.81 -21.26 15.26
CA ASN A 190 -20.16 -20.20 14.29
C ASN A 190 -18.95 -19.40 13.78
N GLN A 191 -17.77 -19.71 14.30
CA GLN A 191 -16.48 -19.19 13.84
C GLN A 191 -15.80 -20.08 12.82
N ILE A 192 -16.26 -21.33 12.70
CA ILE A 192 -15.76 -22.26 11.70
C ILE A 192 -16.57 -21.97 10.44
N ASP A 193 -15.96 -21.20 9.57
CA ASP A 193 -16.56 -20.83 8.32
C ASP A 193 -16.66 -22.08 7.42
N ASN A 194 -17.87 -22.45 7.00
CA ASN A 194 -18.09 -23.54 6.03
C ASN A 194 -17.63 -23.16 4.61
N TYR A 195 -17.08 -21.96 4.44
CA TYR A 195 -16.51 -21.46 3.20
C TYR A 195 -15.24 -22.26 2.87
N GLY A 196 -15.33 -23.13 1.87
CA GLY A 196 -14.19 -23.91 1.36
C GLY A 196 -14.03 -25.33 1.93
N GLN A 197 -15.12 -25.97 2.41
CA GLN A 197 -15.05 -27.38 2.86
C GLN A 197 -14.47 -28.36 1.83
N GLU A 198 -14.52 -28.05 0.52
CA GLU A 198 -13.86 -28.90 -0.50
C GLU A 198 -12.32 -28.94 -0.40
N LYS A 199 -11.69 -28.02 0.33
CA LYS A 199 -10.21 -27.98 0.45
C LYS A 199 -9.67 -28.28 1.85
N SER A 200 -10.51 -28.33 2.89
CA SER A 200 -10.05 -28.67 4.25
C SER A 200 -9.34 -30.03 4.29
N TRP A 201 -9.83 -31.01 3.50
CA TRP A 201 -9.18 -32.33 3.36
C TRP A 201 -7.74 -32.27 2.81
N LYS A 202 -7.38 -31.28 1.96
CA LYS A 202 -6.03 -31.18 1.39
C LYS A 202 -5.01 -30.58 2.35
N MET A 203 -5.44 -29.66 3.22
CA MET A 203 -4.54 -29.01 4.18
C MET A 203 -4.35 -29.84 5.45
N GLN A 204 -5.33 -30.69 5.79
CA GLN A 204 -5.32 -31.52 7.00
C GLN A 204 -4.25 -32.62 7.01
N LYS A 205 -3.71 -33.01 5.84
CA LYS A 205 -2.56 -33.94 5.75
C LYS A 205 -1.20 -33.29 6.04
N GLN A 206 -1.10 -31.96 6.07
CA GLN A 206 0.15 -31.24 6.39
C GLN A 206 0.18 -30.61 7.79
N THR A 207 -0.90 -30.68 8.56
CA THR A 207 -1.07 -30.01 9.87
C THR A 207 -0.96 -30.95 11.09
N LEU A 208 -0.47 -32.17 10.93
CA LEU A 208 -0.03 -32.98 12.08
C LEU A 208 1.36 -32.49 12.52
N ARG A 209 1.37 -31.55 13.47
CA ARG A 209 2.49 -30.83 14.11
C ARG A 209 2.77 -29.43 13.54
N LYS A 210 1.95 -28.43 13.90
CA LYS A 210 2.40 -27.04 13.90
C LYS A 210 2.41 -26.49 15.32
N ARG A 211 3.57 -25.97 15.73
CA ARG A 211 3.72 -25.09 16.91
C ARG A 211 2.71 -23.94 16.78
N LYS A 212 2.12 -23.50 17.91
CA LYS A 212 1.29 -22.29 17.99
C LYS A 212 2.00 -21.15 17.22
N THR A 213 1.24 -20.43 16.40
CA THR A 213 1.79 -19.27 15.66
C THR A 213 2.18 -18.19 16.67
N GLN A 214 3.22 -17.40 16.37
CA GLN A 214 3.64 -16.29 17.25
C GLN A 214 2.52 -15.25 17.46
N ILE A 215 1.61 -15.13 16.49
CA ILE A 215 0.42 -14.27 16.56
C ILE A 215 -0.58 -14.82 17.59
N ALA A 216 -0.86 -16.13 17.55
CA ALA A 216 -1.77 -16.75 18.52
C ALA A 216 -1.25 -16.63 19.96
N SER A 217 0.06 -16.80 20.19
CA SER A 217 0.63 -16.61 21.53
C SER A 217 0.55 -15.14 21.98
N ALA A 218 0.89 -14.18 21.12
CA ALA A 218 0.82 -12.77 21.47
C ALA A 218 -0.63 -12.29 21.73
N ALA A 219 -1.60 -12.84 21.00
CA ALA A 219 -3.02 -12.55 21.20
C ALA A 219 -3.54 -13.11 22.53
N GLU A 220 -3.16 -14.35 22.88
CA GLU A 220 -3.50 -14.94 24.19
C GLU A 220 -2.90 -14.13 25.35
N ASP A 221 -1.64 -13.71 25.22
CA ASP A 221 -0.97 -12.87 26.23
C ASP A 221 -1.67 -11.51 26.38
N ALA A 222 -2.07 -10.88 25.27
CA ALA A 222 -2.80 -9.61 25.28
C ALA A 222 -4.20 -9.75 25.89
N LEU A 223 -4.93 -10.83 25.59
CA LEU A 223 -6.23 -11.13 26.19
C LEU A 223 -6.12 -11.42 27.70
N GLY A 224 -5.04 -12.07 28.12
CA GLY A 224 -4.75 -12.33 29.54
C GLY A 224 -4.39 -11.07 30.32
N ALA A 225 -3.79 -10.07 29.65
CA ALA A 225 -3.40 -8.79 30.25
C ALA A 225 -4.49 -7.71 30.20
N ALA A 226 -5.51 -7.86 29.35
CA ALA A 226 -6.59 -6.88 29.20
C ALA A 226 -7.53 -6.90 30.42
N ASP A 227 -7.88 -5.72 30.94
CA ASP A 227 -8.89 -5.60 32.00
C ASP A 227 -10.30 -5.72 31.41
N LEU A 228 -10.73 -6.96 31.18
CA LEU A 228 -12.03 -7.29 30.58
C LEU A 228 -13.19 -7.22 31.60
N ARG A 229 -12.96 -6.73 32.82
CA ARG A 229 -13.97 -6.74 33.90
C ARG A 229 -15.14 -5.81 33.64
N GLU A 230 -14.90 -4.71 32.91
CA GLU A 230 -15.93 -3.75 32.52
C GLU A 230 -16.80 -4.23 31.34
N LEU A 231 -16.39 -5.32 30.67
CA LEU A 231 -17.16 -5.88 29.56
C LEU A 231 -18.32 -6.74 30.06
N ASN A 232 -19.38 -6.75 29.26
CA ASN A 232 -20.54 -7.59 29.51
C ASN A 232 -20.14 -9.09 29.62
N PRO A 233 -20.79 -9.87 30.50
CA PRO A 233 -20.44 -11.28 30.69
C PRO A 233 -20.47 -12.11 29.39
N TRP A 234 -21.46 -11.87 28.54
CA TRP A 234 -21.59 -12.58 27.26
C TRP A 234 -20.52 -12.18 26.23
N THR A 235 -19.98 -10.95 26.31
CA THR A 235 -18.85 -10.50 25.49
C THR A 235 -17.60 -11.26 25.89
N ARG A 236 -17.37 -11.43 27.20
CA ARG A 236 -16.27 -12.26 27.74
C ARG A 236 -16.40 -13.73 27.32
N ASP A 237 -17.60 -14.29 27.40
CA ASP A 237 -17.85 -15.67 26.92
C ASP A 237 -17.54 -15.80 25.42
N SER A 238 -17.95 -14.81 24.61
CA SER A 238 -17.67 -14.78 23.18
C SER A 238 -16.17 -14.69 22.89
N LEU A 239 -15.43 -13.84 23.61
CA LEU A 239 -13.98 -13.72 23.48
C LEU A 239 -13.26 -15.01 23.89
N SER A 240 -13.75 -15.72 24.91
CA SER A 240 -13.16 -17.00 25.35
C SER A 240 -13.28 -18.10 24.29
N CYS A 241 -14.28 -17.98 23.41
CA CYS A 241 -14.47 -18.89 22.28
C CYS A 241 -13.68 -18.48 21.05
N TRP A 242 -13.08 -17.27 21.00
CA TRP A 242 -12.47 -16.73 19.79
C TRP A 242 -11.27 -17.56 19.32
N ASN A 243 -11.27 -17.95 18.05
CA ASN A 243 -10.16 -18.64 17.42
C ASN A 243 -9.33 -17.67 16.54
N PRO A 244 -8.07 -17.37 16.91
CA PRO A 244 -7.21 -16.44 16.16
C PRO A 244 -6.80 -16.97 14.78
N ASP A 245 -6.88 -18.29 14.54
CA ASP A 245 -6.55 -18.88 13.24
C ASP A 245 -7.75 -18.84 12.26
N SER A 246 -8.93 -18.37 12.69
CA SER A 246 -10.10 -18.20 11.83
C SER A 246 -10.30 -16.73 11.43
N ILE A 247 -10.69 -16.51 10.18
CA ILE A 247 -11.02 -15.17 9.65
C ILE A 247 -12.36 -14.67 10.24
N GLY A 248 -13.31 -15.58 10.47
CA GLY A 248 -14.63 -15.25 11.03
C GLY A 248 -15.55 -14.53 10.03
N PHE A 249 -15.77 -15.11 8.85
CA PHE A 249 -16.58 -14.52 7.78
C PHE A 249 -17.99 -14.10 8.23
N ASN A 250 -18.62 -14.91 9.08
CA ASN A 250 -19.95 -14.63 9.66
C ASN A 250 -19.95 -13.36 10.51
N LEU A 251 -18.90 -13.15 11.30
CA LEU A 251 -18.73 -11.92 12.09
C LEU A 251 -18.56 -10.72 11.16
N ILE A 252 -17.72 -10.84 10.13
CA ILE A 252 -17.52 -9.76 9.14
C ILE A 252 -18.86 -9.41 8.46
N GLU A 253 -19.66 -10.39 8.06
CA GLU A 253 -20.98 -10.17 7.47
C GLU A 253 -21.94 -9.46 8.43
N ASN A 254 -21.95 -9.89 9.70
CA ASN A 254 -22.77 -9.26 10.73
C ASN A 254 -22.37 -7.78 10.94
N VAL A 255 -21.07 -7.50 10.99
CA VAL A 255 -20.52 -6.14 11.11
C VAL A 255 -20.93 -5.27 9.92
N VAL A 256 -20.79 -5.77 8.69
CA VAL A 256 -21.23 -5.05 7.49
C VAL A 256 -22.73 -4.76 7.54
N CYS A 257 -23.55 -5.76 7.90
CA CYS A 257 -25.00 -5.57 8.08
C CYS A 257 -25.32 -4.53 9.16
N HIS A 258 -24.57 -4.51 10.26
CA HIS A 258 -24.73 -3.54 11.33
C HIS A 258 -24.43 -2.12 10.83
N ILE A 259 -23.29 -1.93 10.16
CA ILE A 259 -22.90 -0.64 9.57
C ILE A 259 -23.97 -0.14 8.59
N CYS A 260 -24.41 -0.98 7.64
CA CYS A 260 -25.43 -0.61 6.67
C CYS A 260 -26.78 -0.19 7.30
N LYS A 261 -27.12 -0.72 8.48
CA LYS A 261 -28.39 -0.43 9.16
C LYS A 261 -28.31 0.72 10.16
N LYS A 262 -27.14 0.96 10.76
CA LYS A 262 -26.98 1.82 11.95
C LYS A 262 -26.11 3.03 11.71
N GLU A 263 -25.24 3.00 10.71
CA GLU A 263 -24.29 4.08 10.43
C GLU A 263 -24.76 4.96 9.28
N ARG A 264 -24.18 6.16 9.22
CA ARG A 264 -24.42 7.12 8.14
C ARG A 264 -23.91 6.59 6.78
N PRO A 265 -24.41 7.12 5.65
CA PRO A 265 -23.93 6.73 4.32
C PRO A 265 -22.41 6.88 4.17
N GLY A 266 -21.78 5.85 3.60
CA GLY A 266 -20.35 5.80 3.32
C GLY A 266 -19.96 4.47 2.67
N ALA A 267 -18.83 4.45 1.96
CA ALA A 267 -18.28 3.21 1.41
C ALA A 267 -17.68 2.35 2.54
N ILE A 268 -17.82 1.03 2.43
CA ILE A 268 -17.21 0.06 3.36
C ILE A 268 -16.05 -0.62 2.64
N LEU A 269 -14.85 -0.52 3.21
CA LEU A 269 -13.65 -1.22 2.74
C LEU A 269 -13.32 -2.36 3.70
N VAL A 270 -13.26 -3.59 3.18
CA VAL A 270 -12.94 -4.79 3.97
C VAL A 270 -11.58 -5.33 3.51
N PHE A 271 -10.64 -5.43 4.45
CA PHE A 271 -9.33 -6.05 4.21
C PHE A 271 -9.39 -7.55 4.50
N MET A 272 -9.00 -8.37 3.51
CA MET A 272 -9.01 -9.83 3.58
C MET A 272 -7.60 -10.38 3.30
N THR A 273 -7.31 -11.61 3.74
CA THR A 273 -6.00 -12.24 3.65
C THR A 273 -5.59 -12.64 2.23
N GLY A 274 -6.53 -12.91 1.33
CA GLY A 274 -6.21 -13.30 -0.03
C GLY A 274 -7.40 -13.36 -0.99
N TRP A 275 -7.10 -13.66 -2.25
CA TRP A 275 -8.08 -13.73 -3.33
C TRP A 275 -9.15 -14.82 -3.12
N ASP A 276 -8.74 -15.97 -2.57
CA ASP A 276 -9.65 -17.08 -2.28
C ASP A 276 -10.71 -16.67 -1.24
N ASP A 277 -10.30 -15.88 -0.24
CA ASP A 277 -11.19 -15.35 0.81
C ASP A 277 -12.16 -14.28 0.26
N ILE A 278 -11.73 -13.52 -0.75
CA ILE A 278 -12.58 -12.50 -1.39
C ILE A 278 -13.65 -13.18 -2.25
N ASN A 279 -13.28 -14.17 -3.06
CA ASN A 279 -14.21 -14.84 -3.97
C ASN A 279 -15.23 -15.72 -3.26
N SER A 280 -14.89 -16.26 -2.09
CA SER A 280 -15.81 -17.04 -1.29
C SER A 280 -17.05 -16.24 -0.87
N LYS A 281 -16.91 -14.91 -0.75
CA LYS A 281 -18.00 -13.96 -0.45
C LYS A 281 -18.71 -13.36 -1.67
N ILE A 282 -18.01 -13.08 -2.77
CA ILE A 282 -18.61 -12.39 -3.93
C ILE A 282 -19.51 -13.33 -4.77
N SER A 283 -19.31 -14.64 -4.69
CA SER A 283 -19.97 -15.61 -5.58
C SER A 283 -21.37 -16.08 -5.12
N LYS A 284 -22.00 -15.41 -4.16
CA LYS A 284 -23.37 -15.69 -3.68
C LYS A 284 -24.09 -14.41 -3.30
#